data_AF-A0A4Z0MXV0-F1
#
_entry.id   AF-A0A4Z0MXV0-F1
#
_cell.length_a   1.000
_cell.length_b   1.000
_cell.length_c   1.000
_cell.angle_alpha   90.00
_cell.angle_beta   90.00
_cell.angle_gamma   90.00
#
_symmetry.space_group_name_H-M   'P 1'
#
loop_
_entity.id
_entity.type
_entity.pdbx_description
1 polymer ?
#
loop_
_entity_poly.entity_id
_entity_poly.type
_entity_poly.pdbx_seq_one_letter_code
_entity_poly.pdbx_strand_id
1 'polypeptide(L)'
;MTSSAKTRSALAGMVVAGAAATGVFACAALGSAPAANASCASFFGLGNSASCSSTPLSVAIAIGNGATAHASGLFGAAFATGTNASATTGDAFTLATALGDGSSATANGLFGIATQLGPNGSATTQGTGSLLNAGFNIALNVTPFAPGPNSSSVTAGGTGGGGNIALNLFGTGTSGNAGSMRVVANGLFDIATNVGGSNNIVESGSTSAGSVLNLATNLFGRNTAVTAQGGIWNWATNILGNFNTVSTNGSLVNTASNILGSNNTVVTAGGYLNFVRNIFGDGNTVGITGGYQNAARNLFGSNNSVGIVGGYGNTAQNWFGTANVVGITSGYYNSASNLLGGTGNHLISDGGYVNSVRNIIGSNNTLTVGGFGSNWNTADNLLSSDNNLTAGGVGSNLNAALNAGGGGNTIKSGEAGGNLNLGFNILGSTNNVTAGPGPLTLAGTVLANGQTVTKTNPGIAINNFRAGGAAATNAPSSPASAVKASASGTKAGSSAKTTAKKAGTAGSNRPKN
;
A
#
# COMPACT_ATOMS: atom_id res chain seq x y z
N MET A 1 8.49 18.80 63.53
CA MET A 1 9.47 19.29 64.53
C MET A 1 10.86 19.21 63.90
N THR A 2 11.78 20.11 64.30
CA THR A 2 13.26 20.04 64.10
C THR A 2 13.76 19.52 62.74
N SER A 3 14.03 20.37 61.74
CA SER A 3 15.20 21.27 61.65
C SER A 3 16.55 20.56 61.66
N SER A 4 17.25 20.56 60.52
CA SER A 4 18.53 21.26 60.41
C SER A 4 18.87 21.57 58.95
N ALA A 5 19.51 22.72 58.73
CA ALA A 5 19.98 23.20 57.43
C ALA A 5 21.29 23.98 57.61
N LYS A 6 21.95 24.32 56.48
CA LYS A 6 23.30 24.89 56.31
C LYS A 6 24.41 23.81 56.20
N THR A 7 25.50 24.03 55.45
CA THR A 7 26.00 25.30 54.89
C THR A 7 26.58 25.12 53.47
N ARG A 8 26.50 26.17 52.64
CA ARG A 8 27.31 26.30 51.42
C ARG A 8 28.56 27.17 51.70
N SER A 9 29.57 27.01 50.84
CA SER A 9 30.54 28.05 50.41
C SER A 9 31.90 28.20 51.12
N ALA A 10 32.88 28.51 50.25
CA ALA A 10 34.11 29.29 50.47
C ALA A 10 35.38 28.59 51.00
N LEU A 11 36.16 28.03 50.07
CA LEU A 11 37.63 28.12 49.92
C LEU A 11 38.00 27.30 48.66
N ALA A 12 38.14 27.85 47.45
CA ALA A 12 38.65 29.18 47.05
C ALA A 12 40.07 29.45 47.57
N GLY A 13 40.98 28.48 47.38
CA GLY A 13 42.35 28.58 47.89
C GLY A 13 43.35 27.50 47.45
N MET A 14 43.26 26.91 46.25
CA MET A 14 44.29 25.97 45.77
C MET A 14 44.44 25.84 44.23
N VAL A 15 44.14 26.91 43.47
CA VAL A 15 44.15 26.88 41.99
C VAL A 15 45.49 27.36 41.37
N VAL A 16 46.45 27.88 42.16
CA VAL A 16 47.61 28.65 41.62
C VAL A 16 48.98 28.09 42.07
N ALA A 17 49.07 26.86 42.58
CA ALA A 17 50.35 26.27 43.05
C ALA A 17 50.59 24.80 42.63
N GLY A 18 49.90 24.31 41.60
CA GLY A 18 50.03 22.93 41.08
C GLY A 18 50.45 22.80 39.62
N ALA A 19 50.65 23.92 38.91
CA ALA A 19 50.82 23.94 37.45
C ALA A 19 52.28 23.82 36.95
N ALA A 20 53.26 23.70 37.86
CA ALA A 20 54.69 23.68 37.52
C ALA A 20 55.45 22.41 37.99
N ALA A 21 54.77 21.43 38.58
CA ALA A 21 55.39 20.21 39.13
C ALA A 21 54.76 18.89 38.62
N THR A 22 53.68 18.95 37.84
CA THR A 22 53.04 17.76 37.20
C THR A 22 53.64 17.44 35.82
N GLY A 23 54.39 18.37 35.21
CA GLY A 23 54.98 18.22 33.88
C GLY A 23 56.12 17.21 33.74
N VAL A 24 56.58 16.58 34.83
CA VAL A 24 57.71 15.62 34.81
C VAL A 24 57.32 14.22 35.29
N PHE A 25 56.21 14.05 36.02
CA PHE A 25 55.65 12.72 36.30
C PHE A 25 54.67 12.23 35.21
N ALA A 26 54.24 13.10 34.29
CA ALA A 26 53.46 12.73 33.12
C ALA A 26 54.23 11.89 32.08
N CYS A 27 55.57 11.87 32.12
CA CYS A 27 56.40 11.12 31.15
C CYS A 27 56.88 9.75 31.65
N ALA A 28 56.69 9.42 32.93
CA ALA A 28 57.02 8.10 33.51
C ALA A 28 55.77 7.30 33.92
N ALA A 29 54.62 7.97 34.07
CA ALA A 29 53.30 7.34 34.03
C ALA A 29 52.71 7.27 32.60
N LEU A 30 53.53 7.60 31.58
CA LEU A 30 53.50 6.88 30.31
C LEU A 30 53.92 5.42 30.57
N GLY A 31 53.04 4.65 31.22
CA GLY A 31 52.81 3.29 30.75
C GLY A 31 52.32 3.48 29.32
N SER A 32 53.27 3.42 28.37
CA SER A 32 53.00 3.64 26.96
C SER A 32 51.78 2.81 26.61
N ALA A 33 50.70 3.47 26.14
CA ALA A 33 49.49 2.78 25.72
C ALA A 33 49.96 1.64 24.80
N PRO A 34 49.77 0.36 25.19
CA PRO A 34 50.62 -0.72 24.71
C PRO A 34 50.74 -0.67 23.20
N ALA A 35 51.98 -0.69 22.69
CA ALA A 35 52.29 -0.40 21.29
C ALA A 35 51.29 -1.13 20.39
N ALA A 36 50.44 -0.32 19.76
CA ALA A 36 49.17 -0.78 19.24
C ALA A 36 49.44 -1.41 17.86
N ASN A 37 50.00 -2.62 17.90
CA ASN A 37 50.68 -3.26 16.78
C ASN A 37 49.69 -4.04 15.92
N ALA A 38 49.12 -3.40 14.89
CA ALA A 38 48.50 -4.14 13.80
C ALA A 38 49.59 -4.96 13.08
N SER A 39 49.38 -6.26 12.92
CA SER A 39 50.25 -7.12 12.13
C SER A 39 49.98 -6.83 10.64
N CYS A 40 50.90 -6.11 9.99
CA CYS A 40 50.67 -5.44 8.70
C CYS A 40 51.58 -5.99 7.58
N ALA A 41 51.08 -6.05 6.34
CA ALA A 41 51.84 -6.40 5.14
C ALA A 41 51.32 -5.63 3.90
N SER A 42 52.19 -5.33 2.94
CA SER A 42 51.86 -4.53 1.74
C SER A 42 52.76 -4.87 0.53
N PHE A 43 52.16 -4.90 -0.66
CA PHE A 43 52.79 -5.26 -1.93
C PHE A 43 52.09 -4.55 -3.11
N PHE A 44 52.52 -3.41 -3.65
CA PHE A 44 53.92 -3.10 -3.94
C PHE A 44 54.29 -1.62 -3.67
N GLY A 45 53.68 -0.97 -2.68
CA GLY A 45 54.13 0.36 -2.22
C GLY A 45 55.19 0.32 -1.14
N LEU A 46 55.97 -0.76 -1.09
CA LEU A 46 56.78 -1.20 0.05
C LEU A 46 55.90 -1.55 1.26
N GLY A 47 56.42 -2.32 2.21
CA GLY A 47 55.69 -2.86 3.39
C GLY A 47 55.29 -1.79 4.42
N ASN A 48 54.57 -0.76 3.98
CA ASN A 48 54.54 0.56 4.61
C ASN A 48 53.33 0.77 5.51
N SER A 49 53.55 1.57 6.56
CA SER A 49 52.70 1.76 7.74
C SER A 49 52.47 3.28 7.99
N ALA A 50 51.90 3.78 9.08
CA ALA A 50 51.47 3.15 10.34
C ALA A 50 50.19 2.29 10.23
N SER A 51 49.53 2.33 9.08
CA SER A 51 48.14 1.85 8.88
C SER A 51 47.93 1.19 7.50
N CYS A 52 48.94 0.44 7.03
CA CYS A 52 49.10 -0.25 5.72
C CYS A 52 48.76 0.54 4.43
N SER A 53 49.69 0.60 3.45
CA SER A 53 49.54 1.34 2.18
C SER A 53 50.14 0.62 0.96
N SER A 54 49.67 0.83 -0.29
CA SER A 54 50.36 0.27 -1.48
C SER A 54 50.03 0.89 -2.87
N THR A 55 51.07 0.98 -3.73
CA THR A 55 51.22 1.07 -5.24
C THR A 55 52.75 1.25 -5.50
N PRO A 56 53.39 0.80 -6.62
CA PRO A 56 52.85 0.56 -7.95
C PRO A 56 52.24 -0.83 -8.14
N LEU A 57 50.94 -0.90 -8.48
CA LEU A 57 50.15 -2.12 -8.74
C LEU A 57 49.58 -2.89 -7.52
N SER A 58 49.97 -2.56 -6.27
CA SER A 58 49.14 -2.53 -5.03
C SER A 58 48.30 -3.72 -4.51
N VAL A 59 48.60 -4.17 -3.28
CA VAL A 59 47.90 -5.12 -2.38
C VAL A 59 48.27 -4.72 -0.94
N ALA A 60 47.36 -4.84 0.03
CA ALA A 60 47.63 -4.58 1.45
C ALA A 60 46.84 -5.52 2.38
N ILE A 61 47.42 -5.91 3.51
CA ILE A 61 46.82 -6.80 4.51
C ILE A 61 47.12 -6.26 5.91
N ALA A 62 46.10 -6.03 6.74
CA ALA A 62 46.24 -5.61 8.12
C ALA A 62 45.44 -6.48 9.08
N ILE A 63 46.11 -7.03 10.09
CA ILE A 63 45.52 -7.94 11.08
C ILE A 63 45.58 -7.23 12.44
N GLY A 64 44.39 -6.87 12.93
CA GLY A 64 44.01 -6.64 14.33
C GLY A 64 44.92 -5.76 15.18
N ASN A 65 44.46 -4.54 15.45
CA ASN A 65 44.79 -3.77 16.66
C ASN A 65 43.83 -2.56 16.74
N GLY A 66 43.98 -1.71 15.72
CA GLY A 66 43.14 -0.62 15.29
C GLY A 66 43.16 -0.64 13.75
N ALA A 67 43.03 -1.85 13.18
CA ALA A 67 43.54 -2.22 11.87
C ALA A 67 43.04 -1.36 10.69
N THR A 68 43.91 -1.16 9.70
CA THR A 68 43.73 -0.26 8.55
C THR A 68 44.63 -0.77 7.43
N ALA A 69 44.15 -0.81 6.17
CA ALA A 69 44.90 -1.22 4.99
C ALA A 69 44.45 -0.48 3.73
N HIS A 70 45.41 0.08 2.97
CA HIS A 70 45.15 0.86 1.77
C HIS A 70 45.88 0.28 0.54
N ALA A 71 45.18 0.13 -0.60
CA ALA A 71 45.75 -0.35 -1.86
C ALA A 71 45.13 0.37 -3.07
N SER A 72 45.64 1.57 -3.39
CA SER A 72 45.25 2.32 -4.58
C SER A 72 46.13 1.91 -5.75
N GLY A 73 45.57 1.71 -6.95
CA GLY A 73 46.33 1.39 -8.16
C GLY A 73 45.67 0.37 -9.07
N LEU A 74 46.31 0.13 -10.23
CA LEU A 74 45.80 -0.71 -11.33
C LEU A 74 45.36 -2.13 -10.92
N PHE A 75 45.80 -2.68 -9.79
CA PHE A 75 45.34 -3.98 -9.27
C PHE A 75 45.09 -3.98 -7.75
N GLY A 76 44.61 -2.86 -7.19
CA GLY A 76 44.44 -2.64 -5.74
C GLY A 76 43.64 -3.70 -4.98
N ALA A 77 44.27 -4.44 -4.07
CA ALA A 77 43.58 -5.40 -3.18
C ALA A 77 43.89 -5.18 -1.69
N ALA A 78 42.96 -4.64 -0.89
CA ALA A 78 43.11 -4.42 0.55
C ALA A 78 42.36 -5.48 1.38
N PHE A 79 42.93 -5.92 2.49
CA PHE A 79 42.34 -6.87 3.45
C PHE A 79 42.59 -6.41 4.88
N ALA A 80 41.56 -6.40 5.73
CA ALA A 80 41.64 -6.01 7.14
C ALA A 80 40.81 -6.96 8.03
N THR A 81 41.25 -7.23 9.26
CA THR A 81 40.52 -8.10 10.20
C THR A 81 40.74 -7.74 11.67
N GLY A 82 39.70 -7.83 12.50
CA GLY A 82 39.73 -7.51 13.94
C GLY A 82 39.70 -6.02 14.26
N THR A 83 39.60 -5.65 15.55
CA THR A 83 39.63 -4.27 16.07
C THR A 83 40.64 -3.40 15.29
N ASN A 84 40.36 -2.26 14.65
CA ASN A 84 39.11 -1.60 14.24
C ASN A 84 39.08 -1.61 12.69
N ALA A 85 39.10 -2.80 12.08
CA ALA A 85 39.48 -3.06 10.68
C ALA A 85 38.88 -2.11 9.63
N SER A 86 39.76 -1.44 8.88
CA SER A 86 39.41 -0.69 7.67
C SER A 86 40.24 -1.15 6.46
N ALA A 87 39.61 -1.31 5.31
CA ALA A 87 40.24 -1.64 4.03
C ALA A 87 39.81 -0.62 2.97
N THR A 88 40.75 -0.01 2.25
CA THR A 88 40.48 1.03 1.24
C THR A 88 41.24 0.76 -0.05
N THR A 89 40.59 0.90 -1.19
CA THR A 89 41.25 0.85 -2.50
C THR A 89 40.78 1.98 -3.42
N GLY A 90 41.63 2.26 -4.41
CA GLY A 90 41.48 3.32 -5.41
C GLY A 90 41.86 2.80 -6.81
N ASP A 91 41.34 3.42 -7.86
CA ASP A 91 41.45 3.03 -9.28
C ASP A 91 42.79 2.38 -9.69
N ALA A 92 42.83 1.32 -10.51
CA ALA A 92 41.79 0.83 -11.43
C ALA A 92 41.83 -0.70 -11.63
N PHE A 93 41.50 -1.50 -10.60
CA PHE A 93 40.77 -2.79 -10.61
C PHE A 93 40.82 -3.36 -9.19
N THR A 94 39.76 -3.17 -8.39
CA THR A 94 39.89 -2.95 -6.94
C THR A 94 39.05 -3.87 -6.04
N LEU A 95 39.68 -4.46 -5.01
CA LEU A 95 39.03 -5.30 -3.99
C LEU A 95 39.39 -4.79 -2.58
N ALA A 96 38.43 -4.68 -1.66
CA ALA A 96 38.68 -4.23 -0.28
C ALA A 96 37.88 -5.06 0.73
N THR A 97 38.51 -5.97 1.49
CA THR A 97 37.83 -6.81 2.51
C THR A 97 38.10 -6.33 3.92
N ALA A 98 37.08 -6.22 4.77
CA ALA A 98 37.21 -5.89 6.19
C ALA A 98 36.38 -6.85 7.05
N LEU A 99 36.96 -7.41 8.12
CA LEU A 99 36.33 -8.38 9.01
C LEU A 99 36.32 -7.86 10.46
N GLY A 100 35.18 -7.97 11.15
CA GLY A 100 35.02 -7.67 12.57
C GLY A 100 34.02 -6.55 12.86
N ASP A 101 33.77 -6.33 14.15
CA ASP A 101 32.81 -5.33 14.65
C ASP A 101 33.24 -3.91 14.29
N GLY A 102 32.32 -3.12 13.71
CA GLY A 102 32.59 -1.74 13.29
C GLY A 102 33.54 -1.60 12.09
N SER A 103 33.82 -2.69 11.37
CA SER A 103 34.79 -2.70 10.26
C SER A 103 34.29 -1.97 9.01
N SER A 104 35.21 -1.45 8.19
CA SER A 104 34.88 -0.66 6.99
C SER A 104 35.64 -1.13 5.76
N ALA A 105 34.94 -1.38 4.65
CA ALA A 105 35.50 -1.72 3.35
C ALA A 105 35.10 -0.65 2.32
N THR A 106 36.07 -0.05 1.65
CA THR A 106 35.85 0.96 0.59
C THR A 106 36.65 0.61 -0.66
N ALA A 107 36.01 0.45 -1.81
CA ALA A 107 36.70 0.22 -3.09
C ALA A 107 36.23 1.20 -4.17
N ASN A 108 37.02 2.24 -4.41
CA ASN A 108 36.73 3.26 -5.41
C ASN A 108 37.47 2.89 -6.69
N GLY A 109 36.77 2.47 -7.74
CA GLY A 109 37.44 1.80 -8.84
C GLY A 109 36.60 1.46 -10.07
N LEU A 110 37.29 1.34 -11.20
CA LEU A 110 36.75 0.79 -12.46
C LEU A 110 36.07 -0.58 -12.26
N PHE A 111 36.60 -1.45 -11.40
CA PHE A 111 35.87 -2.59 -10.81
C PHE A 111 36.01 -2.50 -9.28
N GLY A 112 35.14 -1.76 -8.59
CA GLY A 112 35.14 -1.67 -7.13
C GLY A 112 34.46 -2.88 -6.50
N ILE A 113 35.11 -3.63 -5.61
CA ILE A 113 34.50 -4.73 -4.85
C ILE A 113 34.79 -4.51 -3.36
N ALA A 114 33.81 -4.05 -2.57
CA ALA A 114 33.95 -3.83 -1.13
C ALA A 114 33.32 -4.97 -0.31
N THR A 115 34.05 -5.52 0.65
CA THR A 115 33.77 -6.79 1.32
C THR A 115 33.77 -6.72 2.87
N GLN A 116 32.68 -6.27 3.53
CA GLN A 116 32.58 -6.11 4.99
C GLN A 116 31.78 -7.21 5.73
N LEU A 117 32.43 -7.98 6.62
CA LEU A 117 31.82 -9.03 7.47
C LEU A 117 31.87 -8.65 8.96
N GLY A 118 30.74 -8.73 9.67
CA GLY A 118 30.64 -8.42 11.12
C GLY A 118 29.65 -7.29 11.44
N PRO A 119 29.17 -7.17 12.70
CA PRO A 119 28.16 -6.19 13.09
C PRO A 119 28.67 -4.74 13.02
N ASN A 120 27.75 -3.81 12.78
CA ASN A 120 27.95 -2.36 12.87
C ASN A 120 28.95 -1.77 11.85
N GLY A 121 29.31 -2.48 10.78
CA GLY A 121 30.31 -2.08 9.78
C GLY A 121 29.74 -1.55 8.45
N SER A 122 30.62 -1.11 7.54
CA SER A 122 30.23 -0.55 6.24
C SER A 122 30.94 -1.19 5.04
N ALA A 123 30.24 -1.44 3.93
CA ALA A 123 30.85 -1.66 2.61
C ALA A 123 30.43 -0.56 1.63
N THR A 124 31.39 0.05 0.93
CA THR A 124 31.14 1.17 0.01
C THR A 124 31.97 1.08 -1.26
N THR A 125 31.40 1.38 -2.41
CA THR A 125 32.16 1.58 -3.67
C THR A 125 31.65 2.76 -4.47
N GLN A 126 32.56 3.35 -5.25
CA GLN A 126 32.25 4.51 -6.08
C GLN A 126 33.06 4.47 -7.40
N GLY A 127 32.42 4.86 -8.50
CA GLY A 127 33.09 5.19 -9.78
C GLY A 127 33.27 6.71 -9.91
N THR A 128 34.27 7.16 -10.68
CA THR A 128 34.52 8.61 -10.89
C THR A 128 33.71 9.22 -12.04
N GLY A 129 33.00 8.40 -12.82
CA GLY A 129 32.12 8.86 -13.90
C GLY A 129 32.85 9.38 -15.15
N SER A 130 34.12 9.02 -15.32
CA SER A 130 34.86 9.30 -16.55
C SER A 130 34.75 8.13 -17.54
N LEU A 131 34.99 8.38 -18.82
CA LEU A 131 34.99 7.32 -19.86
C LEU A 131 36.03 6.21 -19.62
N LEU A 132 37.03 6.44 -18.76
CA LEU A 132 38.06 5.48 -18.35
C LEU A 132 37.81 4.88 -16.95
N ASN A 133 36.89 5.45 -16.17
CA ASN A 133 36.37 4.87 -14.94
C ASN A 133 34.86 5.16 -14.85
N ALA A 134 34.10 4.37 -15.59
CA ALA A 134 32.65 4.30 -15.45
C ALA A 134 32.23 3.72 -14.09
N GLY A 135 33.12 2.98 -13.42
CA GLY A 135 32.81 2.17 -12.25
C GLY A 135 31.99 0.93 -12.61
N PHE A 136 32.35 -0.22 -12.06
CA PHE A 136 31.60 -1.48 -12.15
C PHE A 136 31.75 -2.31 -10.85
N ASN A 137 31.70 -1.61 -9.71
CA ASN A 137 30.76 -1.88 -8.60
C ASN A 137 30.45 -3.35 -8.15
N ILE A 138 30.78 -3.69 -6.87
CA ILE A 138 30.21 -4.66 -5.91
C ILE A 138 30.38 -4.14 -4.44
N ALA A 139 29.49 -4.42 -3.48
CA ALA A 139 29.58 -4.10 -2.04
C ALA A 139 28.80 -5.14 -1.18
N LEU A 140 29.36 -5.57 -0.02
CA LEU A 140 29.10 -6.80 0.80
C LEU A 140 28.58 -6.50 2.26
N ASN A 141 28.46 -7.43 3.26
CA ASN A 141 27.78 -8.75 3.54
C ASN A 141 28.62 -9.43 4.64
N VAL A 142 28.21 -9.85 5.83
CA VAL A 142 26.99 -10.49 6.36
C VAL A 142 26.99 -10.23 7.88
N THR A 143 25.83 -10.25 8.56
CA THR A 143 25.72 -9.75 9.94
C THR A 143 24.97 -10.65 10.96
N PRO A 144 25.67 -11.54 11.70
CA PRO A 144 25.06 -12.33 12.78
C PRO A 144 25.48 -11.90 14.21
N PHE A 145 24.88 -10.80 14.69
CA PHE A 145 24.86 -10.33 16.11
C PHE A 145 26.16 -9.69 16.65
N ALA A 146 26.14 -8.73 17.59
CA ALA A 146 25.06 -8.17 18.43
C ALA A 146 24.67 -6.72 18.03
N PRO A 147 23.50 -6.19 18.48
CA PRO A 147 23.12 -4.79 18.24
C PRO A 147 24.00 -3.84 19.06
N GLY A 148 25.06 -3.34 18.42
CA GLY A 148 25.82 -2.18 18.93
C GLY A 148 24.99 -0.89 18.84
N PRO A 149 25.58 0.28 19.15
CA PRO A 149 24.90 1.56 19.02
C PRO A 149 24.71 2.04 17.57
N ASN A 150 25.27 1.34 16.58
CA ASN A 150 25.22 1.72 15.16
C ASN A 150 24.78 0.53 14.29
N SER A 151 24.04 0.78 13.22
CA SER A 151 23.65 -0.22 12.22
C SER A 151 24.69 -0.35 11.10
N SER A 152 24.82 -1.53 10.49
CA SER A 152 25.66 -1.70 9.28
C SER A 152 25.11 -0.95 8.06
N SER A 153 25.97 -0.65 7.08
CA SER A 153 25.58 -0.01 5.82
C SER A 153 26.27 -0.60 4.59
N VAL A 154 25.54 -0.68 3.48
CA VAL A 154 26.04 -1.17 2.19
C VAL A 154 25.67 -0.14 1.13
N THR A 155 26.66 0.46 0.49
CA THR A 155 26.44 1.53 -0.50
C THR A 155 27.23 1.28 -1.77
N ALA A 156 26.60 1.61 -2.89
CA ALA A 156 27.03 1.19 -4.20
C ALA A 156 26.86 2.28 -5.25
N GLY A 157 27.97 2.72 -5.82
CA GLY A 157 27.99 3.78 -6.82
C GLY A 157 27.90 5.18 -6.21
N GLY A 158 27.71 6.16 -7.09
CA GLY A 158 27.97 7.57 -6.84
C GLY A 158 28.25 8.31 -8.14
N THR A 159 28.62 9.59 -8.04
CA THR A 159 28.49 10.56 -9.14
C THR A 159 29.13 10.12 -10.47
N GLY A 160 28.26 9.85 -11.44
CA GLY A 160 28.59 9.47 -12.83
C GLY A 160 28.80 7.95 -13.07
N GLY A 161 28.57 7.11 -12.07
CA GLY A 161 29.01 5.71 -12.03
C GLY A 161 28.30 4.69 -12.93
N GLY A 162 28.53 3.41 -12.64
CA GLY A 162 28.18 2.27 -13.48
C GLY A 162 28.25 0.96 -12.71
N GLY A 163 28.12 -0.18 -13.40
CA GLY A 163 27.06 -1.18 -13.26
C GLY A 163 26.79 -1.92 -11.94
N ASN A 164 26.83 -1.23 -10.80
CA ASN A 164 26.04 -1.44 -9.57
C ASN A 164 25.93 -2.85 -8.95
N ILE A 165 25.15 -2.86 -7.86
CA ILE A 165 25.28 -3.68 -6.65
C ILE A 165 24.05 -3.35 -5.81
N ALA A 166 23.74 -4.18 -4.83
CA ALA A 166 23.69 -3.88 -3.40
C ALA A 166 22.95 -5.03 -2.74
N LEU A 167 23.08 -5.09 -1.42
CA LEU A 167 23.23 -6.34 -0.72
C LEU A 167 23.02 -6.13 0.80
N ASN A 168 22.50 -7.12 1.53
CA ASN A 168 23.01 -7.62 2.83
C ASN A 168 22.22 -8.86 3.24
N LEU A 169 22.91 -9.95 3.62
CA LEU A 169 22.33 -11.27 3.83
C LEU A 169 22.53 -11.78 5.26
N PHE A 170 22.33 -10.92 6.26
CA PHE A 170 21.60 -11.22 7.51
C PHE A 170 21.30 -9.87 8.19
N GLY A 171 20.37 -9.08 7.65
CA GLY A 171 20.11 -7.74 8.20
C GLY A 171 19.79 -7.76 9.70
N THR A 172 20.22 -6.75 10.46
CA THR A 172 19.92 -6.67 11.91
C THR A 172 19.48 -5.28 12.38
N GLY A 173 19.09 -4.41 11.46
CA GLY A 173 18.22 -3.29 11.77
C GLY A 173 18.74 -2.27 12.77
N THR A 174 17.92 -2.02 13.80
CA THR A 174 17.96 -0.85 14.66
C THR A 174 18.50 -1.15 16.05
N SER A 175 19.71 -0.66 16.34
CA SER A 175 20.06 -0.02 17.62
C SER A 175 21.32 0.83 17.39
N GLY A 176 21.53 1.98 18.02
CA GLY A 176 20.55 2.93 18.56
C GLY A 176 19.90 3.80 17.48
N ASN A 177 19.92 3.30 16.23
CA ASN A 177 19.41 3.87 14.98
C ASN A 177 20.07 5.17 14.48
N ALA A 178 20.66 5.11 13.28
CA ALA A 178 20.98 6.28 12.47
C ALA A 178 20.29 6.27 11.09
N GLY A 179 19.31 5.37 10.87
CA GLY A 179 18.70 5.09 9.56
C GLY A 179 18.94 3.63 9.15
N SER A 180 18.41 2.72 9.94
CA SER A 180 18.86 1.35 10.16
C SER A 180 19.07 0.46 8.93
N MET A 181 20.09 -0.40 9.06
CA MET A 181 20.63 -1.37 8.10
C MET A 181 20.27 -1.04 6.66
N ARG A 182 21.05 -0.12 6.08
CA ARG A 182 20.72 0.53 4.81
C ARG A 182 21.57 -0.02 3.67
N VAL A 183 20.89 -0.47 2.64
CA VAL A 183 21.39 -1.16 1.45
C VAL A 183 21.03 -0.33 0.23
N VAL A 184 22.00 0.27 -0.45
CA VAL A 184 21.75 1.33 -1.45
C VAL A 184 22.51 1.08 -2.74
N ALA A 185 21.78 1.05 -3.85
CA ALA A 185 22.29 1.10 -5.23
C ALA A 185 22.01 2.48 -5.85
N ASN A 186 23.05 3.19 -6.30
CA ASN A 186 22.93 4.46 -7.05
C ASN A 186 23.91 4.52 -8.24
N GLY A 187 23.43 4.39 -9.46
CA GLY A 187 24.27 4.35 -10.65
C GLY A 187 23.49 4.35 -11.95
N LEU A 188 23.86 3.45 -12.87
CA LEU A 188 23.33 3.41 -14.24
C LEU A 188 22.41 2.19 -14.49
N PHE A 189 22.50 1.13 -13.68
CA PHE A 189 21.81 -0.16 -13.86
C PHE A 189 21.31 -0.83 -12.54
N ASP A 190 21.15 -0.05 -11.46
CA ASP A 190 20.95 -0.38 -10.04
C ASP A 190 20.27 -1.73 -9.63
N ILE A 191 20.84 -2.47 -8.65
CA ILE A 191 20.28 -3.72 -8.10
C ILE A 191 20.55 -3.91 -6.59
N ALA A 192 19.69 -3.43 -5.69
CA ALA A 192 19.81 -3.63 -4.23
C ALA A 192 19.04 -4.87 -3.72
N THR A 193 19.64 -5.68 -2.84
CA THR A 193 19.03 -6.92 -2.31
C THR A 193 19.32 -7.17 -0.82
N ASN A 194 18.32 -7.33 0.05
CA ASN A 194 18.52 -7.83 1.42
C ASN A 194 17.97 -9.26 1.59
N VAL A 195 18.62 -10.08 2.44
CA VAL A 195 18.15 -11.41 2.86
C VAL A 195 18.12 -11.50 4.39
N GLY A 196 16.91 -11.65 4.94
CA GLY A 196 16.66 -11.81 6.37
C GLY A 196 16.76 -10.53 7.20
N GLY A 197 16.41 -10.65 8.48
CA GLY A 197 16.58 -9.55 9.45
C GLY A 197 15.33 -8.79 9.84
N SER A 198 15.54 -7.61 10.44
CA SER A 198 14.45 -6.69 10.71
C SER A 198 14.88 -5.22 10.62
N ASN A 199 13.94 -4.29 10.44
CA ASN A 199 14.20 -2.84 10.41
C ASN A 199 15.24 -2.40 9.36
N ASN A 200 15.25 -3.08 8.21
CA ASN A 200 16.20 -2.84 7.13
C ASN A 200 15.68 -1.77 6.15
N ILE A 201 16.57 -1.12 5.41
CA ILE A 201 16.24 -0.21 4.31
C ILE A 201 16.97 -0.71 3.06
N VAL A 202 16.24 -0.94 1.97
CA VAL A 202 16.77 -1.39 0.67
C VAL A 202 16.33 -0.39 -0.39
N GLU A 203 17.27 0.29 -1.02
CA GLU A 203 17.03 1.37 -1.98
C GLU A 203 17.79 1.13 -3.29
N SER A 204 17.11 1.36 -4.41
CA SER A 204 17.66 1.22 -5.75
C SER A 204 17.28 2.43 -6.60
N GLY A 205 18.29 3.13 -7.12
CA GLY A 205 18.13 4.31 -7.95
C GLY A 205 17.96 5.63 -7.19
N SER A 206 18.19 6.72 -7.91
CA SER A 206 18.12 8.08 -7.41
C SER A 206 17.44 9.01 -8.41
N THR A 207 16.74 10.03 -7.91
CA THR A 207 16.16 11.11 -8.74
C THR A 207 17.22 12.04 -9.34
N SER A 208 18.47 11.95 -8.90
CA SER A 208 19.59 12.81 -9.34
C SER A 208 20.67 12.07 -10.12
N ALA A 209 20.55 10.75 -10.30
CA ALA A 209 21.46 9.93 -11.10
C ALA A 209 20.76 9.43 -12.37
N GLY A 210 21.53 9.22 -13.44
CA GLY A 210 21.03 8.73 -14.73
C GLY A 210 20.73 7.22 -14.75
N SER A 211 20.06 6.69 -13.72
CA SER A 211 19.69 5.27 -13.64
C SER A 211 18.85 4.85 -14.85
N VAL A 212 19.07 3.63 -15.36
CA VAL A 212 18.23 3.04 -16.42
C VAL A 212 17.31 1.95 -15.86
N LEU A 213 17.89 1.06 -15.06
CA LEU A 213 17.23 -0.06 -14.38
C LEU A 213 17.42 0.11 -12.88
N ASN A 214 16.37 -0.05 -12.09
CA ASN A 214 16.37 0.04 -10.63
C ASN A 214 15.65 -1.18 -10.04
N LEU A 215 16.39 -2.21 -9.64
CA LEU A 215 15.86 -3.38 -8.94
C LEU A 215 16.13 -3.27 -7.43
N ALA A 216 15.11 -3.38 -6.59
CA ALA A 216 15.22 -3.47 -5.13
C ALA A 216 14.51 -4.74 -4.65
N THR A 217 15.19 -5.58 -3.86
CA THR A 217 14.66 -6.87 -3.40
C THR A 217 14.87 -7.05 -1.90
N ASN A 218 13.85 -7.55 -1.20
CA ASN A 218 13.99 -8.13 0.14
C ASN A 218 13.49 -9.57 0.12
N LEU A 219 14.25 -10.49 0.72
CA LEU A 219 13.93 -11.90 0.84
C LEU A 219 13.99 -12.31 2.32
N PHE A 220 12.86 -12.70 2.90
CA PHE A 220 12.64 -12.84 4.35
C PHE A 220 12.81 -11.52 5.14
N GLY A 221 12.40 -11.52 6.42
CA GLY A 221 12.62 -10.42 7.36
C GLY A 221 11.37 -9.63 7.74
N ARG A 222 11.50 -8.63 8.63
CA ARG A 222 10.38 -7.87 9.19
C ARG A 222 10.64 -6.37 9.30
N ASN A 223 9.63 -5.54 9.01
CA ASN A 223 9.76 -4.07 9.08
C ASN A 223 10.86 -3.53 8.14
N THR A 224 11.02 -4.14 6.97
CA THR A 224 11.96 -3.70 5.92
C THR A 224 11.29 -2.72 4.97
N ALA A 225 11.93 -1.59 4.67
CA ALA A 225 11.58 -0.74 3.54
C ALA A 225 12.35 -1.19 2.28
N VAL A 226 11.66 -1.29 1.14
CA VAL A 226 12.20 -1.69 -0.17
C VAL A 226 11.73 -0.68 -1.20
N THR A 227 12.63 0.12 -1.78
CA THR A 227 12.28 1.24 -2.65
C THR A 227 13.08 1.19 -3.95
N ALA A 228 12.41 1.32 -5.10
CA ALA A 228 13.06 1.56 -6.40
C ALA A 228 12.55 2.90 -7.01
N GLN A 229 13.44 3.82 -7.38
CA GLN A 229 13.04 5.18 -7.77
C GLN A 229 13.86 5.78 -8.91
N GLY A 230 13.23 6.68 -9.69
CA GLY A 230 13.84 7.33 -10.84
C GLY A 230 13.87 6.41 -12.07
N GLY A 231 14.92 6.55 -12.88
CA GLY A 231 15.21 5.74 -14.06
C GLY A 231 14.06 5.46 -15.06
N ILE A 232 14.21 4.40 -15.86
CA ILE A 232 13.21 3.98 -16.87
C ILE A 232 12.43 2.74 -16.40
N TRP A 233 13.07 1.87 -15.61
CA TRP A 233 12.48 0.63 -15.09
C TRP A 233 12.71 0.51 -13.58
N ASN A 234 11.69 0.81 -12.77
CA ASN A 234 11.70 0.56 -11.33
C ASN A 234 11.02 -0.77 -11.01
N TRP A 235 11.69 -1.63 -10.24
CA TRP A 235 11.12 -2.87 -9.72
C TRP A 235 11.51 -3.06 -8.24
N ALA A 236 10.55 -2.93 -7.34
CA ALA A 236 10.70 -3.29 -5.92
C ALA A 236 9.97 -4.61 -5.61
N THR A 237 10.63 -5.55 -4.91
CA THR A 237 10.07 -6.86 -4.55
C THR A 237 10.32 -7.23 -3.09
N ASN A 238 9.29 -7.71 -2.40
CA ASN A 238 9.42 -8.51 -1.18
C ASN A 238 9.04 -9.97 -1.43
N ILE A 239 9.84 -10.89 -0.91
CA ILE A 239 9.62 -12.33 -0.96
C ILE A 239 9.71 -12.86 0.48
N LEU A 240 8.60 -13.30 1.06
CA LEU A 240 8.49 -13.69 2.48
C LEU A 240 8.70 -12.51 3.44
N GLY A 241 8.34 -12.71 4.70
CA GLY A 241 8.45 -11.67 5.72
C GLY A 241 7.18 -10.84 5.91
N ASN A 242 7.14 -10.07 7.00
CA ASN A 242 5.93 -9.39 7.47
C ASN A 242 6.21 -7.92 7.82
N PHE A 243 5.20 -7.06 7.74
CA PHE A 243 5.33 -5.63 8.07
C PHE A 243 6.32 -4.86 7.18
N ASN A 244 6.64 -5.37 6.00
CA ASN A 244 7.56 -4.72 5.06
C ASN A 244 6.80 -3.68 4.21
N THR A 245 7.50 -2.61 3.81
CA THR A 245 6.99 -1.60 2.88
C THR A 245 7.76 -1.69 1.57
N VAL A 246 7.09 -1.99 0.47
CA VAL A 246 7.62 -2.11 -0.89
C VAL A 246 7.08 -0.94 -1.70
N SER A 247 7.94 -0.13 -2.29
CA SER A 247 7.57 1.10 -2.98
C SER A 247 8.30 1.24 -4.31
N THR A 248 7.65 1.79 -5.34
CA THR A 248 8.37 2.48 -6.41
C THR A 248 7.85 3.88 -6.67
N ASN A 249 8.74 4.78 -7.13
CA ASN A 249 8.42 6.18 -7.33
C ASN A 249 8.94 6.70 -8.68
N GLY A 250 8.00 7.15 -9.53
CA GLY A 250 8.26 7.95 -10.73
C GLY A 250 9.16 7.32 -11.80
N SER A 251 8.55 6.75 -12.86
CA SER A 251 9.29 6.24 -14.03
C SER A 251 8.38 6.02 -15.25
N LEU A 252 8.95 5.52 -16.35
CA LEU A 252 8.18 4.94 -17.46
C LEU A 252 7.52 3.62 -17.03
N VAL A 253 8.26 2.74 -16.34
CA VAL A 253 7.77 1.45 -15.85
C VAL A 253 8.05 1.30 -14.36
N ASN A 254 7.01 1.02 -13.59
CA ASN A 254 7.01 0.87 -12.13
C ASN A 254 6.38 -0.48 -11.76
N THR A 255 7.11 -1.34 -11.04
CA THR A 255 6.61 -2.62 -10.54
C THR A 255 6.89 -2.76 -9.04
N ALA A 256 5.86 -2.85 -8.21
CA ALA A 256 5.97 -3.23 -6.81
C ALA A 256 5.33 -4.62 -6.58
N SER A 257 6.03 -5.53 -5.90
CA SER A 257 5.56 -6.91 -5.70
C SER A 257 5.77 -7.40 -4.27
N ASN A 258 4.74 -7.98 -3.66
CA ASN A 258 4.90 -8.95 -2.57
C ASN A 258 4.56 -10.35 -3.10
N ILE A 259 5.48 -11.31 -2.96
CA ILE A 259 5.28 -12.67 -3.46
C ILE A 259 4.69 -13.58 -2.38
N LEU A 260 5.19 -13.47 -1.16
CA LEU A 260 4.79 -14.24 0.02
C LEU A 260 4.90 -13.34 1.25
N GLY A 261 4.04 -13.51 2.25
CA GLY A 261 4.13 -12.83 3.55
C GLY A 261 2.95 -11.90 3.84
N SER A 262 2.81 -11.50 5.11
CA SER A 262 1.59 -10.86 5.63
C SER A 262 1.82 -9.48 6.27
N ASN A 263 0.80 -8.64 6.27
CA ASN A 263 0.84 -7.27 6.79
C ASN A 263 1.85 -6.35 6.06
N ASN A 264 2.14 -6.61 4.78
CA ASN A 264 3.06 -5.78 3.99
C ASN A 264 2.30 -4.66 3.26
N THR A 265 2.94 -3.52 3.09
CA THR A 265 2.46 -2.42 2.23
C THR A 265 3.23 -2.48 0.91
N VAL A 266 2.53 -2.49 -0.22
CA VAL A 266 3.10 -2.60 -1.57
C VAL A 266 2.50 -1.47 -2.39
N VAL A 267 3.31 -0.51 -2.84
CA VAL A 267 2.81 0.72 -3.48
C VAL A 267 3.62 1.18 -4.68
N THR A 268 2.99 1.88 -5.62
CA THR A 268 3.69 2.72 -6.60
C THR A 268 3.14 4.15 -6.61
N ALA A 269 4.00 5.13 -6.88
CA ALA A 269 3.63 6.53 -6.97
C ALA A 269 4.05 7.14 -8.33
N GLY A 270 3.11 7.84 -8.98
CA GLY A 270 3.33 8.51 -10.26
C GLY A 270 3.65 7.56 -11.42
N GLY A 271 4.31 8.07 -12.47
CA GLY A 271 4.80 7.25 -13.59
C GLY A 271 3.76 6.84 -14.65
N TYR A 272 4.24 6.25 -15.75
CA TYR A 272 3.40 5.89 -16.90
C TYR A 272 2.74 4.52 -16.76
N LEU A 273 3.52 3.45 -16.60
CA LEU A 273 3.03 2.08 -16.45
C LEU A 273 3.29 1.59 -15.02
N ASN A 274 2.23 1.41 -14.23
CA ASN A 274 2.28 1.02 -12.83
C ASN A 274 1.65 -0.35 -12.60
N PHE A 275 2.43 -1.26 -12.03
CA PHE A 275 1.99 -2.60 -11.67
C PHE A 275 2.29 -2.90 -10.21
N VAL A 276 1.25 -3.20 -9.43
CA VAL A 276 1.37 -3.49 -8.00
C VAL A 276 0.68 -4.81 -7.72
N ARG A 277 1.38 -5.74 -7.06
CA ARG A 277 0.79 -7.05 -6.76
C ARG A 277 1.14 -7.59 -5.38
N ASN A 278 0.16 -8.23 -4.76
CA ASN A 278 0.37 -9.31 -3.80
C ASN A 278 0.06 -10.65 -4.50
N ILE A 279 0.94 -11.64 -4.35
CA ILE A 279 0.72 -12.99 -4.91
C ILE A 279 0.13 -13.92 -3.85
N PHE A 280 0.74 -13.99 -2.66
CA PHE A 280 0.23 -14.76 -1.53
C PHE A 280 0.46 -14.02 -0.21
N GLY A 281 -0.49 -14.17 0.71
CA GLY A 281 -0.39 -13.71 2.09
C GLY A 281 -1.55 -12.79 2.47
N ASP A 282 -1.67 -12.55 3.77
CA ASP A 282 -2.87 -11.95 4.35
C ASP A 282 -2.58 -10.56 4.94
N GLY A 283 -3.59 -9.68 4.96
CA GLY A 283 -3.46 -8.35 5.57
C GLY A 283 -2.58 -7.37 4.79
N ASN A 284 -2.26 -7.63 3.52
CA ASN A 284 -1.40 -6.75 2.73
C ASN A 284 -2.18 -5.57 2.14
N THR A 285 -1.54 -4.41 2.07
CA THR A 285 -2.01 -3.24 1.33
C THR A 285 -1.29 -3.18 -0.02
N VAL A 286 -2.03 -3.00 -1.11
CA VAL A 286 -1.57 -3.09 -2.51
C VAL A 286 -2.09 -1.85 -3.24
N GLY A 287 -1.35 -0.74 -3.20
CA GLY A 287 -1.82 0.59 -3.59
C GLY A 287 -1.13 1.19 -4.84
N ILE A 288 -1.83 2.02 -5.61
CA ILE A 288 -1.20 2.92 -6.59
C ILE A 288 -1.66 4.35 -6.30
N THR A 289 -0.78 5.34 -6.42
CA THR A 289 -1.11 6.77 -6.27
C THR A 289 -0.72 7.56 -7.52
N GLY A 290 -1.70 8.15 -8.20
CA GLY A 290 -1.50 8.88 -9.46
C GLY A 290 -1.19 7.96 -10.64
N GLY A 291 -0.45 8.45 -11.63
CA GLY A 291 0.01 7.66 -12.79
C GLY A 291 -0.98 7.56 -13.96
N TYR A 292 -0.54 6.93 -15.06
CA TYR A 292 -1.29 6.93 -16.34
C TYR A 292 -1.88 5.57 -16.79
N GLN A 293 -1.29 4.44 -16.40
CA GLN A 293 -1.88 3.11 -16.53
C GLN A 293 -1.54 2.32 -15.28
N ASN A 294 -2.57 1.95 -14.52
CA ASN A 294 -2.45 1.49 -13.15
C ASN A 294 -3.12 0.14 -12.97
N ALA A 295 -2.35 -0.87 -12.58
CA ALA A 295 -2.85 -2.23 -12.34
C ALA A 295 -2.43 -2.73 -10.95
N ALA A 296 -3.37 -2.69 -9.99
CA ALA A 296 -3.20 -3.20 -8.63
C ALA A 296 -3.88 -4.57 -8.50
N ARG A 297 -3.19 -5.59 -7.96
CA ARG A 297 -3.69 -6.97 -7.91
C ARG A 297 -3.41 -7.70 -6.59
N ASN A 298 -4.39 -8.40 -6.04
CA ASN A 298 -4.19 -9.51 -5.11
C ASN A 298 -4.50 -10.82 -5.83
N LEU A 299 -3.57 -11.78 -5.84
CA LEU A 299 -3.78 -13.08 -6.48
C LEU A 299 -4.42 -14.07 -5.50
N PHE A 300 -3.76 -14.33 -4.36
CA PHE A 300 -4.25 -15.20 -3.28
C PHE A 300 -4.04 -14.54 -1.91
N GLY A 301 -4.77 -15.04 -0.92
CA GLY A 301 -4.74 -14.55 0.46
C GLY A 301 -5.97 -13.73 0.81
N SER A 302 -6.16 -13.52 2.10
CA SER A 302 -7.36 -12.92 2.67
C SER A 302 -7.07 -11.63 3.42
N ASN A 303 -8.09 -10.78 3.60
CA ASN A 303 -7.99 -9.50 4.30
C ASN A 303 -7.00 -8.51 3.65
N ASN A 304 -6.75 -8.62 2.33
CA ASN A 304 -5.90 -7.68 1.61
C ASN A 304 -6.70 -6.46 1.13
N SER A 305 -6.05 -5.30 1.08
CA SER A 305 -6.60 -4.05 0.53
C SER A 305 -5.89 -3.71 -0.77
N VAL A 306 -6.58 -3.87 -1.90
CA VAL A 306 -6.12 -3.47 -3.23
C VAL A 306 -6.72 -2.10 -3.54
N GLY A 307 -5.88 -1.11 -3.82
CA GLY A 307 -6.29 0.29 -3.95
C GLY A 307 -5.63 1.00 -5.13
N ILE A 308 -6.33 1.93 -5.77
CA ILE A 308 -5.72 2.93 -6.67
C ILE A 308 -6.29 4.30 -6.32
N VAL A 309 -5.45 5.32 -6.18
CA VAL A 309 -5.84 6.68 -5.79
C VAL A 309 -5.48 7.66 -6.90
N GLY A 310 -6.47 8.27 -7.53
CA GLY A 310 -6.25 9.22 -8.62
C GLY A 310 -5.80 8.56 -9.92
N GLY A 311 -5.14 9.33 -10.79
CA GLY A 311 -4.53 8.82 -12.03
C GLY A 311 -5.49 8.58 -13.20
N TYR A 312 -4.98 7.90 -14.21
CA TYR A 312 -5.68 7.51 -15.44
C TYR A 312 -5.54 6.00 -15.63
N GLY A 313 -6.52 5.36 -16.26
CA GLY A 313 -6.46 3.92 -16.59
C GLY A 313 -6.27 2.99 -15.37
N ASN A 314 -7.23 2.97 -14.44
CA ASN A 314 -7.13 2.29 -13.16
C ASN A 314 -7.82 0.91 -13.16
N THR A 315 -7.07 -0.14 -12.84
CA THR A 315 -7.56 -1.52 -12.70
C THR A 315 -7.12 -2.12 -11.36
N ALA A 316 -8.05 -2.25 -10.41
CA ALA A 316 -7.83 -2.95 -9.14
C ALA A 316 -8.43 -4.35 -9.23
N GLN A 317 -7.75 -5.40 -8.75
CA GLN A 317 -8.26 -6.78 -8.84
C GLN A 317 -7.94 -7.62 -7.61
N ASN A 318 -8.89 -8.43 -7.17
CA ASN A 318 -8.66 -9.66 -6.41
C ASN A 318 -8.92 -10.86 -7.34
N TRP A 319 -8.20 -11.97 -7.17
CA TRP A 319 -8.43 -13.18 -7.97
C TRP A 319 -8.94 -14.34 -7.12
N PHE A 320 -8.35 -14.57 -5.96
CA PHE A 320 -8.76 -15.60 -5.01
C PHE A 320 -8.65 -15.06 -3.57
N GLY A 321 -9.09 -15.87 -2.60
CA GLY A 321 -9.00 -15.52 -1.18
C GLY A 321 -10.12 -14.58 -0.71
N THR A 322 -10.35 -14.57 0.59
CA THR A 322 -11.58 -14.08 1.21
C THR A 322 -11.41 -12.69 1.85
N ALA A 323 -12.51 -11.95 2.03
CA ALA A 323 -12.51 -10.67 2.76
C ALA A 323 -11.51 -9.62 2.22
N ASN A 324 -11.22 -9.62 0.91
CA ASN A 324 -10.34 -8.62 0.29
C ASN A 324 -11.14 -7.38 -0.14
N VAL A 325 -10.58 -6.19 0.10
CA VAL A 325 -11.10 -4.93 -0.42
C VAL A 325 -10.41 -4.62 -1.76
N VAL A 326 -11.16 -4.21 -2.78
CA VAL A 326 -10.63 -3.86 -4.11
C VAL A 326 -11.17 -2.49 -4.52
N GLY A 327 -10.56 -1.43 -4.02
CA GLY A 327 -10.98 -0.05 -4.23
C GLY A 327 -10.23 0.69 -5.35
N ILE A 328 -10.91 1.68 -5.93
CA ILE A 328 -10.28 2.77 -6.67
C ILE A 328 -10.94 4.06 -6.19
N THR A 329 -10.16 5.09 -5.90
CA THR A 329 -10.62 6.34 -5.30
C THR A 329 -10.10 7.52 -6.10
N SER A 330 -10.99 8.26 -6.78
CA SER A 330 -10.62 9.24 -7.81
C SER A 330 -9.86 8.63 -9.00
N GLY A 331 -9.41 9.48 -9.92
CA GLY A 331 -8.87 9.08 -11.23
C GLY A 331 -9.98 8.89 -12.27
N TYR A 332 -9.65 8.71 -13.55
CA TYR A 332 -10.62 8.88 -14.65
C TYR A 332 -11.37 7.62 -15.12
N TYR A 333 -10.72 6.47 -15.08
CA TYR A 333 -11.20 5.21 -15.68
C TYR A 333 -10.99 4.07 -14.69
N ASN A 334 -11.98 3.82 -13.85
CA ASN A 334 -11.81 3.03 -12.65
C ASN A 334 -12.52 1.69 -12.77
N SER A 335 -11.78 0.58 -12.83
CA SER A 335 -12.30 -0.80 -12.87
C SER A 335 -11.77 -1.64 -11.70
N ALA A 336 -12.59 -1.89 -10.68
CA ALA A 336 -12.25 -2.83 -9.62
C ALA A 336 -12.80 -4.24 -9.91
N SER A 337 -12.16 -5.33 -9.47
CA SER A 337 -12.66 -6.67 -9.80
C SER A 337 -12.32 -7.79 -8.82
N ASN A 338 -13.14 -8.85 -8.76
CA ASN A 338 -12.87 -10.09 -8.02
C ASN A 338 -13.21 -11.30 -8.91
N LEU A 339 -12.21 -12.12 -9.23
CA LEU A 339 -12.26 -12.98 -10.42
C LEU A 339 -12.69 -14.44 -10.15
N LEU A 340 -11.88 -15.22 -9.44
CA LEU A 340 -11.95 -16.70 -9.43
C LEU A 340 -12.31 -17.31 -8.07
N GLY A 341 -12.74 -16.51 -7.10
CA GLY A 341 -13.19 -17.03 -5.81
C GLY A 341 -13.09 -16.04 -4.67
N GLY A 342 -13.22 -16.59 -3.46
CA GLY A 342 -13.21 -15.82 -2.23
C GLY A 342 -14.58 -15.35 -1.81
N THR A 343 -14.98 -15.70 -0.60
CA THR A 343 -16.16 -15.14 0.07
C THR A 343 -15.80 -13.82 0.79
N GLY A 344 -16.74 -12.91 1.00
CA GLY A 344 -16.53 -11.70 1.82
C GLY A 344 -15.79 -10.54 1.17
N ASN A 345 -15.35 -10.64 -0.09
CA ASN A 345 -14.72 -9.53 -0.81
C ASN A 345 -15.59 -8.25 -0.90
N HIS A 346 -15.00 -7.07 -0.69
CA HIS A 346 -15.64 -5.79 -1.02
C HIS A 346 -14.86 -5.15 -2.15
N LEU A 347 -15.53 -4.47 -3.06
CA LEU A 347 -14.85 -3.84 -4.16
C LEU A 347 -15.49 -2.48 -4.44
N ILE A 348 -14.71 -1.48 -4.79
CA ILE A 348 -15.13 -0.07 -4.80
C ILE A 348 -14.50 0.61 -6.01
N SER A 349 -15.19 1.57 -6.59
CA SER A 349 -14.60 2.39 -7.66
C SER A 349 -15.24 3.76 -7.58
N ASP A 350 -14.74 4.56 -6.66
CA ASP A 350 -15.05 5.97 -6.49
C ASP A 350 -14.41 6.80 -7.60
N GLY A 351 -14.64 6.38 -8.84
CA GLY A 351 -15.10 7.37 -9.79
C GLY A 351 -14.31 7.67 -11.02
N GLY A 352 -14.07 8.96 -11.20
CA GLY A 352 -13.82 9.55 -12.48
C GLY A 352 -15.05 9.63 -13.36
N TYR A 353 -14.72 9.79 -14.63
CA TYR A 353 -15.63 9.82 -15.76
C TYR A 353 -16.26 8.46 -16.05
N VAL A 354 -15.50 7.37 -15.84
CA VAL A 354 -16.03 6.00 -15.85
C VAL A 354 -15.60 5.30 -14.59
N ASN A 355 -16.58 4.75 -13.92
CA ASN A 355 -16.41 3.87 -12.81
C ASN A 355 -17.12 2.54 -13.12
N SER A 356 -16.44 1.44 -12.80
CA SER A 356 -16.93 0.06 -12.83
C SER A 356 -16.21 -0.77 -11.76
N VAL A 357 -16.85 -1.87 -11.41
CA VAL A 357 -16.46 -2.87 -10.42
C VAL A 357 -17.13 -4.14 -10.91
N ARG A 358 -16.53 -5.30 -10.67
CA ARG A 358 -17.09 -6.58 -11.09
C ARG A 358 -16.62 -7.72 -10.23
N ASN A 359 -17.52 -8.60 -9.87
CA ASN A 359 -17.17 -9.86 -9.25
C ASN A 359 -17.75 -10.97 -10.13
N ILE A 360 -17.18 -12.16 -10.02
CA ILE A 360 -17.42 -13.24 -10.98
C ILE A 360 -17.60 -14.55 -10.19
N ILE A 361 -16.55 -15.03 -9.53
CA ILE A 361 -16.62 -16.17 -8.59
C ILE A 361 -16.22 -15.69 -7.18
N GLY A 362 -16.76 -16.33 -6.15
CA GLY A 362 -16.75 -15.86 -4.77
C GLY A 362 -18.14 -15.40 -4.31
N SER A 363 -18.61 -15.91 -3.16
CA SER A 363 -19.98 -15.73 -2.64
C SER A 363 -20.06 -14.89 -1.37
N ASN A 364 -21.12 -14.11 -1.22
CA ASN A 364 -21.33 -13.18 -0.10
C ASN A 364 -20.27 -12.08 -0.05
N ASN A 365 -20.30 -11.23 -1.05
CA ASN A 365 -19.42 -10.11 -1.31
C ASN A 365 -20.23 -8.99 -1.96
N THR A 366 -19.63 -7.81 -2.07
CA THR A 366 -20.35 -6.55 -2.35
C THR A 366 -19.49 -5.66 -3.20
N LEU A 367 -20.06 -4.85 -4.09
CA LEU A 367 -19.28 -3.92 -4.87
C LEU A 367 -19.87 -2.48 -4.75
N THR A 368 -19.10 -1.44 -5.09
CA THR A 368 -19.45 -0.03 -4.85
C THR A 368 -18.69 0.91 -5.81
N VAL A 369 -18.94 0.79 -7.10
CA VAL A 369 -18.60 1.74 -8.14
C VAL A 369 -19.40 3.05 -7.96
N GLY A 370 -18.70 4.10 -7.51
CA GLY A 370 -19.19 5.34 -6.91
C GLY A 370 -18.39 6.63 -7.18
N GLY A 371 -17.99 7.00 -8.43
CA GLY A 371 -17.84 8.38 -9.00
C GLY A 371 -17.08 9.54 -8.34
N PHE A 372 -16.40 10.34 -9.17
CA PHE A 372 -15.60 11.51 -8.75
C PHE A 372 -15.83 12.76 -9.63
N GLY A 373 -16.38 13.82 -9.04
CA GLY A 373 -17.14 14.83 -9.78
C GLY A 373 -18.68 14.75 -9.65
N SER A 374 -19.28 13.79 -8.95
CA SER A 374 -18.97 12.35 -8.93
C SER A 374 -18.79 11.73 -10.37
N ASN A 375 -19.33 10.61 -10.81
CA ASN A 375 -20.66 10.12 -10.53
C ASN A 375 -20.69 8.69 -11.12
N TRP A 376 -20.53 7.64 -10.31
CA TRP A 376 -21.54 6.80 -9.61
C TRP A 376 -22.00 5.77 -10.68
N ASN A 377 -21.96 4.43 -10.45
CA ASN A 377 -22.44 3.36 -11.37
C ASN A 377 -22.17 1.90 -10.85
N THR A 378 -22.52 1.53 -9.60
CA THR A 378 -22.15 0.27 -8.89
C THR A 378 -22.53 -1.09 -9.45
N ALA A 379 -22.01 -1.53 -10.58
CA ALA A 379 -22.14 -2.95 -10.95
C ALA A 379 -21.42 -3.88 -9.96
N ASP A 380 -22.14 -4.86 -9.42
CA ASP A 380 -21.57 -5.86 -8.51
C ASP A 380 -22.13 -7.25 -8.85
N ASN A 381 -21.42 -8.20 -9.43
CA ASN A 381 -22.03 -9.52 -9.70
C ASN A 381 -21.40 -10.63 -8.86
N LEU A 382 -22.17 -11.44 -8.15
CA LEU A 382 -21.56 -12.06 -7.00
C LEU A 382 -22.11 -13.37 -6.47
N LEU A 383 -21.52 -14.52 -6.86
CA LEU A 383 -22.01 -15.86 -6.53
C LEU A 383 -23.04 -15.84 -5.39
N SER A 384 -24.31 -15.66 -5.71
CA SER A 384 -25.33 -16.06 -4.77
C SER A 384 -25.23 -17.55 -4.50
N SER A 385 -24.87 -18.44 -5.44
CA SER A 385 -24.58 -18.35 -6.89
C SER A 385 -25.50 -17.41 -7.73
N ASP A 386 -24.92 -16.53 -8.58
CA ASP A 386 -25.58 -15.71 -9.66
C ASP A 386 -26.33 -14.37 -9.30
N ASN A 387 -25.64 -13.21 -9.23
CA ASN A 387 -26.06 -12.11 -8.31
C ASN A 387 -25.70 -10.63 -8.73
N ASN A 388 -26.32 -10.00 -9.73
CA ASN A 388 -25.95 -8.64 -10.27
C ASN A 388 -26.60 -7.37 -9.64
N LEU A 389 -25.80 -6.58 -8.90
CA LEU A 389 -25.88 -5.18 -8.40
C LEU A 389 -25.47 -4.13 -9.51
N THR A 390 -25.75 -2.79 -9.40
CA THR A 390 -25.57 -1.62 -10.40
C THR A 390 -25.63 -0.09 -9.87
N ALA A 391 -25.10 0.37 -8.71
CA ALA A 391 -25.25 1.76 -8.10
C ALA A 391 -24.55 3.07 -8.58
N GLY A 392 -25.12 3.79 -9.53
CA GLY A 392 -24.90 5.24 -9.67
C GLY A 392 -24.94 5.75 -11.12
N GLY A 393 -24.87 7.05 -11.41
CA GLY A 393 -24.74 7.54 -12.81
C GLY A 393 -23.74 8.68 -12.97
N VAL A 394 -23.55 9.23 -14.19
CA VAL A 394 -23.09 10.60 -14.63
C VAL A 394 -23.86 11.87 -14.18
N GLY A 395 -23.38 12.73 -13.27
CA GLY A 395 -23.93 14.08 -12.94
C GLY A 395 -25.27 14.11 -12.17
N SER A 396 -26.10 13.10 -12.40
CA SER A 396 -26.56 12.26 -11.31
C SER A 396 -25.85 10.91 -11.46
N ASN A 397 -25.08 10.39 -10.52
CA ASN A 397 -25.19 10.36 -9.06
C ASN A 397 -26.41 9.52 -8.71
N LEU A 398 -26.28 8.63 -7.72
CA LEU A 398 -27.42 8.02 -7.05
C LEU A 398 -28.36 7.16 -7.91
N ASN A 399 -27.90 6.66 -9.04
CA ASN A 399 -28.26 5.30 -9.40
C ASN A 399 -27.85 4.37 -8.21
N ALA A 400 -28.60 3.32 -7.92
CA ALA A 400 -28.24 2.29 -6.94
C ALA A 400 -28.20 0.91 -7.64
N ALA A 401 -27.78 -0.14 -6.95
CA ALA A 401 -28.35 -1.47 -7.06
C ALA A 401 -27.50 -2.33 -6.13
N LEU A 402 -28.06 -2.75 -4.98
CA LEU A 402 -27.62 -3.90 -4.15
C LEU A 402 -27.85 -5.21 -4.93
N ASN A 403 -27.73 -6.46 -4.40
CA ASN A 403 -28.18 -7.77 -5.00
C ASN A 403 -27.67 -8.92 -4.13
N ALA A 404 -28.44 -10.00 -4.01
CA ALA A 404 -28.15 -10.98 -2.98
C ALA A 404 -29.01 -12.26 -3.00
N GLY A 405 -28.35 -13.42 -3.07
CA GLY A 405 -28.80 -14.70 -2.54
C GLY A 405 -29.91 -15.38 -3.36
N GLY A 406 -29.70 -16.63 -3.80
CA GLY A 406 -30.56 -17.30 -4.77
C GLY A 406 -30.01 -17.22 -6.20
N GLY A 407 -30.30 -18.24 -7.00
CA GLY A 407 -29.79 -18.41 -8.36
C GLY A 407 -30.41 -17.41 -9.34
N GLY A 408 -29.79 -16.25 -9.53
CA GLY A 408 -30.17 -15.29 -10.56
C GLY A 408 -31.12 -14.21 -10.04
N ASN A 409 -30.64 -13.40 -9.11
CA ASN A 409 -31.28 -12.13 -8.79
C ASN A 409 -30.87 -11.07 -9.86
N THR A 410 -31.60 -9.96 -10.01
CA THR A 410 -31.18 -8.76 -10.76
C THR A 410 -31.71 -7.50 -10.10
N ILE A 411 -30.80 -6.58 -9.78
CA ILE A 411 -31.11 -5.27 -9.23
C ILE A 411 -30.56 -4.23 -10.21
N LYS A 412 -31.40 -3.26 -10.55
CA LYS A 412 -31.12 -2.18 -11.49
C LYS A 412 -31.74 -0.94 -10.95
N SER A 413 -30.97 0.11 -10.78
CA SER A 413 -31.41 1.11 -9.86
C SER A 413 -30.79 2.44 -10.20
N GLY A 414 -31.66 3.43 -10.38
CA GLY A 414 -31.49 4.79 -10.86
C GLY A 414 -30.82 5.07 -12.18
N GLU A 415 -30.70 4.04 -13.00
CA GLU A 415 -29.96 3.98 -14.26
C GLU A 415 -30.33 5.06 -15.31
N ALA A 416 -29.74 6.29 -15.27
CA ALA A 416 -29.51 7.22 -16.41
C ALA A 416 -29.49 8.70 -16.00
N GLY A 417 -28.35 9.21 -15.51
CA GLY A 417 -28.33 10.57 -14.96
C GLY A 417 -29.41 10.70 -13.87
N GLY A 418 -29.60 9.63 -13.11
CA GLY A 418 -30.72 9.48 -12.20
C GLY A 418 -30.41 9.83 -10.77
N ASN A 419 -30.67 11.08 -10.40
CA ASN A 419 -30.58 11.50 -9.02
C ASN A 419 -31.66 10.74 -8.23
N LEU A 420 -31.23 9.86 -7.33
CA LEU A 420 -32.01 9.11 -6.33
C LEU A 420 -32.90 7.99 -6.87
N ASN A 421 -32.33 6.81 -7.17
CA ASN A 421 -33.22 5.68 -7.47
C ASN A 421 -32.70 4.28 -7.16
N LEU A 422 -33.62 3.45 -6.64
CA LEU A 422 -33.41 2.12 -6.05
C LEU A 422 -33.83 0.98 -7.01
N GLY A 423 -33.91 -0.31 -6.64
CA GLY A 423 -34.45 -1.34 -7.54
C GLY A 423 -34.00 -2.79 -7.31
N PHE A 424 -34.43 -3.44 -6.22
CA PHE A 424 -33.85 -4.68 -5.64
C PHE A 424 -34.56 -6.05 -5.75
N ASN A 425 -33.77 -7.12 -5.81
CA ASN A 425 -34.11 -8.53 -5.96
C ASN A 425 -33.39 -9.40 -4.94
N ILE A 426 -34.16 -10.18 -4.19
CA ILE A 426 -33.68 -10.85 -2.99
C ILE A 426 -34.34 -12.23 -2.86
N LEU A 427 -33.52 -13.28 -2.75
CA LEU A 427 -33.91 -14.65 -2.38
C LEU A 427 -35.04 -15.25 -3.23
N GLY A 428 -35.25 -14.67 -4.40
CA GLY A 428 -35.65 -15.43 -5.55
C GLY A 428 -34.43 -15.73 -6.39
N SER A 429 -34.24 -17.01 -6.63
CA SER A 429 -33.78 -17.36 -7.96
C SER A 429 -34.77 -16.74 -8.98
N THR A 430 -34.26 -16.10 -10.03
CA THR A 430 -35.05 -15.60 -11.18
C THR A 430 -36.05 -14.46 -10.96
N ASN A 431 -35.81 -13.48 -10.06
CA ASN A 431 -36.59 -12.23 -10.17
C ASN A 431 -35.89 -11.18 -11.07
N ASN A 432 -36.54 -10.02 -11.26
CA ASN A 432 -36.03 -8.90 -12.04
C ASN A 432 -36.56 -7.57 -11.50
N VAL A 433 -35.66 -6.61 -11.24
CA VAL A 433 -36.05 -5.34 -10.65
C VAL A 433 -35.33 -4.14 -11.21
N THR A 434 -36.14 -3.10 -11.47
CA THR A 434 -35.69 -1.81 -11.97
C THR A 434 -36.41 -0.67 -11.27
N ALA A 435 -35.69 0.27 -10.67
CA ALA A 435 -36.29 1.57 -10.40
C ALA A 435 -35.45 2.74 -10.84
N GLY A 436 -36.13 3.69 -11.49
CA GLY A 436 -35.61 4.97 -11.89
C GLY A 436 -34.56 5.01 -12.98
N PRO A 437 -34.26 6.22 -13.48
CA PRO A 437 -34.81 7.54 -13.11
C PRO A 437 -36.03 7.95 -13.94
N GLY A 438 -36.74 9.07 -13.71
CA GLY A 438 -36.47 10.28 -12.89
C GLY A 438 -36.58 10.15 -11.36
N PRO A 439 -36.39 11.28 -10.64
CA PRO A 439 -36.08 11.28 -9.20
C PRO A 439 -37.13 10.55 -8.34
N LEU A 440 -36.64 9.89 -7.28
CA LEU A 440 -37.41 9.21 -6.23
C LEU A 440 -38.15 7.95 -6.67
N THR A 441 -37.47 7.07 -7.39
CA THR A 441 -38.05 5.82 -7.90
C THR A 441 -37.51 4.60 -7.15
N LEU A 442 -38.41 3.66 -6.77
CA LEU A 442 -38.08 2.45 -6.00
C LEU A 442 -38.87 1.23 -6.47
N ALA A 443 -38.18 0.10 -6.66
CA ALA A 443 -38.76 -1.16 -7.08
C ALA A 443 -38.15 -2.33 -6.29
N GLY A 444 -38.90 -3.43 -6.07
CA GLY A 444 -38.28 -4.67 -5.60
C GLY A 444 -39.07 -5.97 -5.48
N THR A 445 -38.35 -7.09 -5.63
CA THR A 445 -38.81 -8.47 -5.66
C THR A 445 -38.28 -9.24 -4.47
N VAL A 446 -39.17 -10.00 -3.85
CA VAL A 446 -38.96 -10.57 -2.53
C VAL A 446 -39.64 -11.93 -2.44
N LEU A 447 -38.88 -12.96 -2.08
CA LEU A 447 -39.38 -14.31 -1.72
C LEU A 447 -40.36 -14.91 -2.74
N ALA A 448 -40.12 -14.56 -3.99
CA ALA A 448 -40.77 -15.11 -5.15
C ALA A 448 -39.67 -15.59 -6.08
N ASN A 449 -40.00 -16.52 -6.97
CA ASN A 449 -39.18 -16.80 -8.15
C ASN A 449 -39.98 -16.31 -9.36
N GLY A 450 -39.31 -15.81 -10.40
CA GLY A 450 -39.98 -15.34 -11.62
C GLY A 450 -40.72 -14.00 -11.52
N GLN A 451 -40.48 -13.15 -10.51
CA GLN A 451 -41.22 -11.88 -10.39
C GLN A 451 -40.52 -10.66 -10.97
N THR A 452 -41.33 -9.73 -11.48
CA THR A 452 -40.88 -8.50 -12.14
C THR A 452 -41.46 -7.29 -11.42
N VAL A 453 -40.59 -6.37 -11.01
CA VAL A 453 -41.03 -5.18 -10.28
C VAL A 453 -40.30 -3.95 -10.80
N THR A 454 -41.09 -2.92 -11.11
CA THR A 454 -40.63 -1.77 -11.90
C THR A 454 -41.25 -0.48 -11.40
N LYS A 455 -40.46 0.59 -11.28
CA LYS A 455 -40.96 1.92 -10.91
C LYS A 455 -40.17 3.05 -11.58
N THR A 456 -40.89 3.87 -12.35
CA THR A 456 -40.33 4.87 -13.29
C THR A 456 -40.74 6.32 -13.01
N ASN A 457 -41.64 6.53 -12.05
CA ASN A 457 -42.08 7.84 -11.54
C ASN A 457 -41.90 7.87 -10.02
N PRO A 458 -41.86 9.05 -9.36
CA PRO A 458 -41.85 9.17 -7.91
C PRO A 458 -42.74 8.13 -7.18
N GLY A 459 -42.15 7.34 -6.28
CA GLY A 459 -42.84 6.32 -5.47
C GLY A 459 -42.26 4.90 -5.58
N ILE A 460 -43.14 3.91 -5.39
CA ILE A 460 -42.81 2.53 -5.03
C ILE A 460 -43.48 1.48 -5.94
N ALA A 461 -42.77 0.38 -6.21
CA ALA A 461 -43.31 -0.90 -6.64
C ALA A 461 -42.66 -2.04 -5.84
N ILE A 462 -43.42 -3.00 -5.28
CA ILE A 462 -42.87 -4.18 -4.59
C ILE A 462 -43.76 -5.39 -4.88
N ASN A 463 -43.22 -6.50 -5.41
CA ASN A 463 -43.98 -7.65 -5.95
C ASN A 463 -45.22 -7.18 -6.75
N ASN A 464 -46.45 -7.42 -6.26
CA ASN A 464 -47.70 -6.96 -6.88
C ASN A 464 -48.23 -5.60 -6.38
N PHE A 465 -47.62 -4.99 -5.36
CA PHE A 465 -48.00 -3.70 -4.79
C PHE A 465 -47.41 -2.51 -5.59
N ARG A 466 -48.17 -1.40 -5.71
CA ARG A 466 -47.78 -0.17 -6.39
C ARG A 466 -48.30 1.04 -5.60
N ALA A 467 -47.48 2.08 -5.44
CA ALA A 467 -47.89 3.35 -4.84
C ALA A 467 -47.07 4.53 -5.38
N GLY A 468 -47.65 5.72 -5.36
CA GLY A 468 -47.05 6.93 -5.93
C GLY A 468 -47.28 7.04 -7.45
N GLY A 469 -47.90 8.14 -7.83
CA GLY A 469 -48.37 8.45 -9.18
C GLY A 469 -49.43 9.54 -9.03
N ALA A 470 -49.40 10.57 -9.88
CA ALA A 470 -50.21 11.78 -9.71
C ALA A 470 -51.69 11.59 -10.13
N ALA A 471 -52.36 10.57 -9.59
CA ALA A 471 -53.80 10.32 -9.74
C ALA A 471 -54.30 9.28 -8.72
N ALA A 472 -54.29 9.61 -7.43
CA ALA A 472 -54.98 8.85 -6.37
C ALA A 472 -56.02 9.72 -5.65
N THR A 473 -56.76 10.53 -6.42
CA THR A 473 -58.01 11.16 -5.97
C THR A 473 -59.13 10.14 -6.12
N ASN A 474 -59.80 9.79 -5.01
CA ASN A 474 -60.75 8.69 -4.96
C ASN A 474 -61.94 8.83 -5.93
N ALA A 475 -62.19 7.75 -6.66
CA ALA A 475 -63.48 7.39 -7.25
C ALA A 475 -63.53 5.84 -7.36
N PRO A 476 -64.71 5.18 -7.44
CA PRO A 476 -66.08 5.68 -7.36
C PRO A 476 -66.95 4.88 -6.35
N SER A 477 -68.27 5.14 -6.32
CA SER A 477 -69.25 4.09 -6.02
C SER A 477 -70.53 4.27 -6.85
N SER A 478 -70.56 3.63 -8.03
CA SER A 478 -71.81 3.48 -8.80
C SER A 478 -72.65 2.35 -8.20
N PRO A 479 -73.92 2.57 -7.82
CA PRO A 479 -74.78 1.50 -7.34
C PRO A 479 -75.17 0.54 -8.47
N ALA A 480 -75.42 -0.72 -8.13
CA ALA A 480 -75.54 -1.84 -9.06
C ALA A 480 -76.81 -1.83 -9.93
N SER A 481 -76.70 -2.41 -11.12
CA SER A 481 -77.84 -2.73 -11.99
C SER A 481 -78.80 -3.73 -11.36
N ALA A 482 -80.07 -3.38 -11.27
CA ALA A 482 -81.15 -4.31 -10.89
C ALA A 482 -81.71 -5.05 -12.12
N VAL A 483 -81.94 -6.34 -11.96
CA VAL A 483 -82.61 -7.30 -12.87
C VAL A 483 -83.52 -8.12 -11.94
N LYS A 484 -84.80 -8.42 -12.18
CA LYS A 484 -85.70 -8.41 -13.35
C LYS A 484 -87.15 -8.41 -12.80
N ALA A 485 -88.15 -7.91 -13.53
CA ALA A 485 -89.50 -8.52 -13.62
C ALA A 485 -90.41 -7.75 -14.59
N SER A 486 -91.19 -8.48 -15.38
CA SER A 486 -92.19 -7.98 -16.32
C SER A 486 -93.59 -7.94 -15.70
N ALA A 487 -94.34 -6.85 -15.91
CA ALA A 487 -95.81 -6.88 -15.92
C ALA A 487 -96.34 -5.73 -16.80
N SER A 488 -97.17 -6.05 -17.79
CA SER A 488 -98.00 -5.07 -18.49
C SER A 488 -99.24 -4.75 -17.65
N GLY A 489 -99.64 -3.49 -17.56
CA GLY A 489 -100.80 -3.09 -16.76
C GLY A 489 -101.18 -1.63 -16.95
N THR A 490 -102.24 -1.39 -17.71
CA THR A 490 -102.74 -0.07 -18.10
C THR A 490 -103.55 0.66 -17.02
N LYS A 491 -103.60 1.99 -17.16
CA LYS A 491 -104.66 2.92 -16.70
C LYS A 491 -104.79 3.30 -15.21
N ALA A 492 -104.47 4.60 -14.99
CA ALA A 492 -105.37 5.65 -14.49
C ALA A 492 -106.12 5.50 -13.13
N GLY A 493 -106.03 6.56 -12.33
CA GLY A 493 -107.25 7.09 -11.68
C GLY A 493 -107.19 7.48 -10.20
N SER A 494 -107.09 8.79 -9.96
CA SER A 494 -107.87 9.54 -8.96
C SER A 494 -107.48 9.56 -7.46
N SER A 495 -107.64 10.78 -6.91
CA SER A 495 -108.29 11.08 -5.62
C SER A 495 -107.63 10.77 -4.27
N ALA A 496 -106.92 11.78 -3.77
CA ALA A 496 -107.33 12.63 -2.63
C ALA A 496 -107.32 12.14 -1.16
N LYS A 497 -106.92 13.11 -0.31
CA LYS A 497 -107.50 13.50 1.00
C LYS A 497 -106.95 12.86 2.30
N THR A 498 -106.37 13.75 3.14
CA THR A 498 -106.46 13.82 4.63
C THR A 498 -105.82 12.68 5.47
N THR A 499 -105.31 12.86 6.71
CA THR A 499 -105.32 14.00 7.66
C THR A 499 -104.18 13.90 8.70
N ALA A 500 -103.82 15.07 9.29
CA ALA A 500 -103.55 15.30 10.72
C ALA A 500 -102.46 14.54 11.54
N LYS A 501 -101.39 15.30 11.87
CA LYS A 501 -101.12 15.89 13.21
C LYS A 501 -100.56 15.03 14.37
N LYS A 502 -99.69 15.70 15.16
CA LYS A 502 -99.27 15.44 16.56
C LYS A 502 -98.01 14.55 16.72
N ALA A 503 -97.04 14.77 17.60
CA ALA A 503 -96.36 15.94 18.23
C ALA A 503 -95.64 15.42 19.50
N GLY A 504 -94.45 15.95 19.82
CA GLY A 504 -93.69 15.61 21.05
C GLY A 504 -92.77 14.38 20.91
N THR A 505 -91.66 14.25 21.67
CA THR A 505 -91.11 15.10 22.74
C THR A 505 -89.57 14.94 22.81
N ALA A 506 -88.89 15.85 23.50
CA ALA A 506 -87.43 15.96 23.63
C ALA A 506 -86.71 14.76 24.31
N GLY A 507 -85.39 14.68 24.11
CA GLY A 507 -84.49 13.71 24.73
C GLY A 507 -83.01 14.11 24.64
N SER A 508 -82.62 15.22 25.26
CA SER A 508 -81.21 15.59 25.44
C SER A 508 -80.54 14.68 26.47
N ASN A 509 -79.32 14.19 26.19
CA ASN A 509 -78.15 14.51 27.03
C ASN A 509 -76.81 13.96 26.48
N ARG A 510 -75.93 14.92 26.15
CA ARG A 510 -74.46 14.86 26.33
C ARG A 510 -74.16 15.11 27.84
N PRO A 511 -72.91 15.02 28.38
CA PRO A 511 -71.64 14.73 27.69
C PRO A 511 -70.66 13.77 28.41
N LYS A 512 -69.57 13.47 27.68
CA LYS A 512 -68.15 13.43 28.10
C LYS A 512 -67.79 13.33 29.59
N ASN A 513 -66.75 12.54 29.87
CA ASN A 513 -65.40 13.13 29.90
C ASN A 513 -64.59 12.61 28.70
#